data_AF-A0A9K3D273-F1
#
_entry.id   AF-A0A9K3D273-F1
#
_cell.length_a   1.000
_cell.length_b   1.000
_cell.length_c   1.000
_cell.angle_alpha   90.00
_cell.angle_beta   90.00
_cell.angle_gamma   90.00
#
_symmetry.space_group_name_H-M   'P 1'
#
loop_
_entity.id
_entity.type
_entity.pdbx_description
1 polymer ?
#
loop_
_entity_poly.entity_id
_entity_poly.type
_entity_poly.pdbx_seq_one_letter_code
_entity_poly.pdbx_strand_id
1 'polypeptide(L)'
;MRGGSTLLCVLLLVSCVLGYIRVDPVTQRFYDEEDGAQIYMHGVNAVYKAHPYIPSINGFDPETTLSQTDVDLMVEWGFNVVRLGRYQYCLRVL
;
A
#
# COMPACT_ATOMS: atom_id res chain seq x y z
N MET A 1 33.16 -23.99 -12.32
CA MET A 1 32.56 -22.74 -11.81
C MET A 1 31.03 -22.92 -11.73
N ARG A 2 30.50 -23.52 -10.65
CA ARG A 2 29.06 -23.85 -10.48
C ARG A 2 28.41 -23.15 -9.26
N GLY A 3 29.10 -22.17 -8.65
CA GLY A 3 28.66 -21.51 -7.42
C GLY A 3 27.82 -20.23 -7.60
N GLY A 4 27.63 -19.75 -8.83
CA GLY A 4 26.90 -18.50 -9.08
C GLY A 4 25.39 -18.59 -8.90
N SER A 5 24.79 -19.74 -9.24
CA SER A 5 23.33 -19.93 -9.19
C SER A 5 22.80 -20.08 -7.76
N THR A 6 23.51 -20.82 -6.91
CA THR A 6 23.17 -20.97 -5.49
C THR A 6 23.36 -19.68 -4.70
N LEU A 7 24.41 -18.90 -4.99
CA LEU A 7 24.64 -17.60 -4.35
C LEU A 7 23.55 -16.58 -4.73
N LEU A 8 23.11 -16.58 -6.00
CA LEU A 8 22.02 -15.73 -6.48
C LEU A 8 20.68 -16.08 -5.82
N CYS A 9 20.37 -17.38 -5.65
CA CYS A 9 19.17 -17.82 -4.93
C CYS A 9 19.18 -17.40 -3.45
N VAL A 10 20.33 -17.45 -2.78
CA VAL A 10 20.44 -16.99 -1.38
C VAL A 10 20.28 -15.46 -1.28
N LEU A 11 20.87 -14.69 -2.20
CA LEU A 11 20.68 -13.23 -2.28
C LEU A 11 19.21 -12.84 -2.52
N LEU A 12 18.50 -13.58 -3.37
CA LEU A 12 17.06 -13.37 -3.63
C LEU A 12 16.19 -13.69 -2.41
N LEU A 13 16.55 -14.70 -1.61
CA LEU A 13 15.82 -15.04 -0.38
C LEU A 13 16.02 -13.99 0.73
N VAL A 14 17.21 -13.37 0.83
CA VAL A 14 17.50 -12.31 1.81
C VAL A 14 16.79 -11.00 1.48
N SER A 15 16.59 -10.69 0.20
CA SER A 15 15.84 -9.50 -0.25
C SER A 15 14.33 -9.55 0.06
N CYS A 16 13.79 -10.68 0.51
CA CYS A 16 12.36 -10.85 0.74
C CYS A 16 11.89 -10.38 2.13
N VAL A 17 12.79 -9.80 2.93
CA VAL A 17 12.41 -9.10 4.18
C VAL A 17 11.87 -7.73 3.81
N LEU A 18 10.70 -7.71 3.16
CA LEU A 18 9.94 -6.51 2.86
C LEU A 18 9.18 -6.09 4.12
N GLY A 19 9.27 -4.80 4.45
CA GLY A 19 8.72 -4.14 5.64
C GLY A 19 7.35 -4.68 6.05
N TYR A 20 7.30 -5.26 7.24
CA TYR A 20 6.10 -5.77 7.87
C TYR A 20 5.68 -4.82 8.98
N ILE A 21 4.40 -4.45 9.02
CA ILE A 21 3.85 -3.63 10.11
C ILE A 21 3.35 -4.59 11.19
N ARG A 22 3.91 -4.51 12.40
CA ARG A 22 3.41 -5.26 13.56
C ARG A 22 2.52 -4.40 14.44
N VAL A 23 1.63 -5.09 15.16
CA VAL A 23 0.83 -4.49 16.24
C VAL A 23 1.26 -5.13 17.55
N ASP A 24 1.66 -4.30 18.50
CA ASP A 24 1.91 -4.75 19.87
C ASP A 24 0.55 -4.96 20.59
N PRO A 25 0.21 -6.18 21.04
CA PRO A 25 -1.08 -6.47 21.67
C PRO A 25 -1.23 -5.81 23.05
N VAL A 26 -0.13 -5.43 23.72
CA VAL A 26 -0.14 -4.82 25.04
C VAL A 26 -0.30 -3.31 24.92
N THR A 27 0.50 -2.67 24.06
CA THR A 27 0.47 -1.20 23.89
C THR A 27 -0.51 -0.73 22.81
N GLN A 28 -1.03 -1.64 21.99
CA GLN A 28 -1.95 -1.39 20.86
C GLN A 28 -1.38 -0.39 19.83
N ARG A 29 -0.07 -0.38 19.65
CA ARG A 29 0.64 0.52 18.73
C ARG A 29 1.16 -0.23 17.51
N PHE A 30 1.25 0.50 16.40
CA PHE A 30 1.88 0.04 15.18
C PHE A 30 3.38 0.31 15.21
N TYR A 31 4.16 -0.69 14.82
CA TYR A 31 5.60 -0.57 14.69
C TYR A 31 6.06 -1.09 13.33
N ASP A 32 7.10 -0.45 12.81
CA ASP A 32 7.87 -0.99 11.70
C ASP A 32 8.75 -2.13 12.21
N GLU A 33 8.73 -3.29 11.54
CA GLU A 33 9.62 -4.39 11.88
C GLU A 33 11.07 -4.14 11.44
N GLU A 34 11.30 -3.29 10.44
CA GLU A 34 12.64 -3.01 9.94
C GLU A 34 13.41 -2.12 10.92
N ASP A 35 12.81 -0.97 11.28
CA ASP A 35 13.46 0.05 12.12
C ASP A 35 13.06 -0.02 13.60
N GLY A 36 12.02 -0.77 13.94
CA GLY A 36 11.42 -0.77 15.28
C GLY A 36 10.73 0.55 15.65
N ALA A 37 10.62 1.49 14.70
CA ALA A 37 10.00 2.80 14.91
C ALA A 37 8.48 2.66 15.05
N GLN A 38 7.89 3.53 15.89
CA GLN A 38 6.43 3.60 15.99
C GLN A 38 5.85 4.31 14.77
N ILE A 39 4.85 3.71 14.13
CA ILE A 39 4.20 4.26 12.94
C ILE A 39 2.94 5.02 13.34
N TYR A 40 2.81 6.25 12.83
CA TYR A 40 1.57 7.03 12.89
C TYR A 40 0.97 7.11 11.50
N MET A 41 -0.21 6.52 11.31
CA MET A 41 -0.89 6.48 10.02
C MET A 41 -1.80 7.68 9.85
N HIS A 42 -1.49 8.54 8.89
CA HIS A 42 -2.29 9.69 8.47
C HIS A 42 -2.60 9.53 6.99
N GLY A 43 -3.88 9.47 6.66
CA GLY A 43 -4.29 9.08 5.33
C GLY A 43 -5.71 9.43 4.97
N VAL A 44 -6.10 9.03 3.77
CA VAL A 44 -7.40 9.31 3.18
C VAL A 44 -8.14 8.00 2.84
N ASN A 45 -9.46 8.11 2.68
CA ASN A 45 -10.27 7.02 2.15
C ASN A 45 -10.47 7.25 0.64
N ALA A 46 -10.01 6.32 -0.20
CA ALA A 46 -10.28 6.35 -1.64
C ALA A 46 -11.37 5.32 -1.95
N VAL A 47 -12.60 5.81 -2.12
CA VAL A 47 -13.80 4.98 -2.14
C VAL A 47 -14.78 5.48 -3.22
N TYR A 48 -14.88 4.77 -4.34
CA TYR A 48 -15.80 5.11 -5.42
C TYR A 48 -17.04 4.21 -5.44
N LYS A 49 -18.22 4.78 -5.15
CA LYS A 49 -19.49 4.05 -4.89
C LYS A 49 -20.38 3.86 -6.11
N ALA A 50 -20.09 4.55 -7.21
CA ALA A 50 -20.88 4.52 -8.42
C ALA A 50 -20.28 3.59 -9.46
N HIS A 51 -21.09 3.14 -10.42
CA HIS A 51 -20.57 2.41 -11.57
C HIS A 51 -19.82 3.38 -12.51
N PRO A 52 -18.67 2.99 -13.09
CA PRO A 52 -17.92 1.75 -12.88
C PRO A 52 -17.24 1.79 -11.51
N TYR A 53 -17.39 0.76 -10.66
CA TYR A 53 -16.96 0.74 -9.24
C TYR A 53 -15.43 0.80 -9.01
N ILE A 54 -14.69 1.26 -10.01
CA ILE A 54 -13.25 1.47 -10.05
C ILE A 54 -13.04 2.97 -10.37
N PRO A 55 -12.28 3.70 -9.53
CA PRO A 55 -12.01 5.11 -9.79
C PRO A 55 -11.25 5.30 -11.10
N SER A 56 -11.38 6.48 -11.71
CA SER A 56 -10.62 6.82 -12.90
C SER A 56 -9.13 6.94 -12.55
N ILE A 57 -8.27 6.41 -13.42
CA ILE A 57 -6.81 6.58 -13.32
C ILE A 57 -6.30 7.77 -14.14
N ASN A 58 -7.21 8.51 -14.78
CA ASN A 58 -6.89 9.61 -15.68
C ASN A 58 -7.31 10.95 -15.06
N GLY A 59 -6.40 11.93 -15.08
CA GLY A 59 -6.64 13.27 -14.57
C GLY A 59 -6.59 13.35 -13.04
N PHE A 60 -7.02 14.49 -12.52
CA PHE A 60 -7.15 14.75 -11.09
C PHE A 60 -8.57 15.23 -10.81
N ASP A 61 -9.28 14.47 -9.99
CA ASP A 61 -10.59 14.79 -9.45
C ASP A 61 -10.67 14.20 -8.02
N PRO A 62 -10.86 15.03 -6.99
CA PRO A 62 -10.75 14.61 -5.59
C PRO A 62 -11.82 13.59 -5.17
N GLU A 63 -12.87 13.37 -5.97
CA GLU A 63 -13.97 12.45 -5.64
C GLU A 63 -13.92 11.16 -6.46
N THR A 64 -13.41 11.22 -7.69
CA THR A 64 -13.60 10.18 -8.70
C THR A 64 -12.31 9.58 -9.24
N THR A 65 -11.14 10.19 -8.98
CA THR A 65 -9.86 9.67 -9.45
C THR A 65 -9.01 9.06 -8.33
N LEU A 66 -8.15 8.13 -8.75
CA LEU A 66 -7.00 7.67 -8.00
C LEU A 66 -5.87 7.44 -9.01
N SER A 67 -5.37 8.54 -9.58
CA SER A 67 -4.33 8.58 -10.60
C SER A 67 -2.93 8.74 -9.98
N GLN A 68 -1.89 8.71 -10.82
CA GLN A 68 -0.53 8.98 -10.37
C GLN A 68 -0.39 10.39 -9.77
N THR A 69 -1.09 11.38 -10.32
CA THR A 69 -1.08 12.75 -9.80
C THR A 69 -1.68 12.82 -8.39
N ASP A 70 -2.76 12.08 -8.13
CA ASP A 70 -3.33 11.97 -6.78
C ASP A 70 -2.29 11.40 -5.79
N VAL A 71 -1.55 10.37 -6.21
CA VAL A 71 -0.48 9.74 -5.40
C VAL A 71 0.65 10.73 -5.11
N ASP A 72 1.12 11.44 -6.13
CA ASP A 72 2.21 12.40 -5.99
C ASP A 72 1.83 13.53 -5.02
N LEU A 73 0.60 14.06 -5.14
CA LEU A 73 0.06 15.06 -4.22
C LEU A 73 -0.10 14.52 -2.80
N MET A 74 -0.55 13.26 -2.64
CA MET A 74 -0.66 12.64 -1.32
C MET A 74 0.71 12.52 -0.63
N VAL A 75 1.76 12.17 -1.39
CA VAL A 75 3.14 12.12 -0.88
C VAL A 75 3.63 13.52 -0.53
N GLU A 76 3.38 14.52 -1.39
CA GLU A 76 3.74 15.92 -1.13
C GLU A 76 3.08 16.46 0.14
N TRP A 77 1.82 16.09 0.39
CA TRP A 77 1.08 16.49 1.58
C TRP A 77 1.41 15.67 2.84
N GLY A 78 2.27 14.66 2.71
CA GLY A 78 2.75 13.84 3.83
C GLY A 78 1.77 12.75 4.29
N PHE A 79 0.83 12.34 3.44
CA PHE A 79 0.00 11.16 3.72
C PHE A 79 0.82 9.88 3.52
N ASN A 80 0.58 8.89 4.39
CA ASN A 80 1.32 7.62 4.38
C ASN A 80 0.43 6.37 4.34
N VAL A 81 -0.89 6.55 4.30
CA VAL A 81 -1.83 5.43 4.14
C VAL A 81 -3.02 5.84 3.27
N VAL A 82 -3.52 4.89 2.48
CA VAL A 82 -4.79 5.03 1.75
C VAL A 82 -5.67 3.84 2.08
N ARG A 83 -6.88 4.11 2.58
CA ARG A 83 -7.89 3.06 2.76
C ARG A 83 -8.69 2.90 1.47
N LEU A 84 -8.39 1.83 0.74
CA LEU A 84 -9.08 1.49 -0.50
C LEU A 84 -10.43 0.81 -0.23
N GLY A 85 -11.51 1.43 -0.70
CA GLY A 85 -12.83 0.82 -0.67
C GLY A 85 -13.04 -0.11 -1.85
N ARG A 86 -13.18 -1.42 -1.60
CA ARG A 86 -13.63 -2.39 -2.61
C ARG A 86 -15.11 -2.71 -2.44
N TYR A 87 -15.87 -2.67 -3.54
CA TYR A 87 -17.27 -3.11 -3.56
C TYR A 87 -17.36 -4.58 -3.98
N GLN A 88 -18.02 -5.41 -3.17
CA GLN A 88 -18.21 -6.84 -3.45
C GLN A 88 -18.95 -7.09 -4.77
N TYR A 89 -19.81 -6.17 -5.21
CA TYR A 89 -20.48 -6.23 -6.51
C TYR A 89 -19.49 -6.19 -7.69
N CYS A 90 -18.32 -5.53 -7.54
CA CYS A 90 -17.26 -5.54 -8.57
C CYS A 90 -16.58 -6.91 -8.72
N LEU A 91 -16.53 -7.72 -7.65
CA LEU A 91 -15.89 -9.05 -7.68
C LEU A 91 -16.81 -10.16 -8.20
N ARG A 92 -18.13 -9.91 -8.26
CA ARG A 92 -19.12 -10.90 -8.72
C ARG A 92 -19.40 -10.82 -10.23
N VAL A 93 -18.87 -9.81 -10.91
CA VAL A 93 -19.07 -9.56 -12.36
C VAL A 93 -17.82 -9.92 -13.17
N LEU A 94 -16.79 -10.48 -12.54
CA LEU A 94 -15.59 -11.03 -13.19
C LEU A 94 -15.61 -12.56 -13.16
#